data_AF-A0AAW0R260-F1
#
_entry.id   AF-A0AAW0R260-F1
#
_cell.length_a   1.000
_cell.length_b   1.000
_cell.length_c   1.000
_cell.angle_alpha   90.00
_cell.angle_beta   90.00
_cell.angle_gamma   90.00
#
_symmetry.space_group_name_H-M   'P 1'
#
loop_
_entity.id
_entity.type
_entity.pdbx_description
1 polymer ?
#
loop_
_entity_poly.entity_id
_entity_poly.type
_entity_poly.pdbx_seq_one_letter_code
_entity_poly.pdbx_strand_id
1 'polypeptide(L)'
;MSTENAQPTTDSQPPTSQGQPELSLQTTPNGKKLLSLDGGGVRGYSSVLILQAIMEEVKKIETNGQDDGKERKPCDYFDLCGGTSTGGLAALMLFRLEMAPSAVKTAYEDLAPRSSASARRSTLS
;
A
#
# COMPACT_ATOMS: atom_id res chain seq x y z
N MET A 1 16.01 22.06 73.10
CA MET A 1 14.78 21.31 72.80
C MET A 1 14.09 22.07 71.68
N SER A 2 14.06 21.66 70.42
CA SER A 2 14.22 20.34 69.84
C SER A 2 14.75 20.46 68.40
N THR A 3 15.44 19.41 67.98
CA THR A 3 15.93 19.07 66.65
C THR A 3 14.80 18.78 65.65
N GLU A 4 14.95 19.14 64.38
CA GLU A 4 14.50 18.43 63.15
C GLU A 4 14.59 19.41 61.96
N ASN A 5 14.98 19.06 60.74
CA ASN A 5 15.26 17.76 60.13
C ASN A 5 16.13 18.02 58.89
N ALA A 6 17.18 17.22 58.69
CA ALA A 6 17.89 17.12 57.43
C ALA A 6 17.33 15.93 56.66
N GLN A 7 16.99 16.10 55.38
CA GLN A 7 16.78 14.98 54.46
C GLN A 7 17.67 15.15 53.22
N PRO A 8 18.47 14.12 52.87
CA PRO A 8 19.34 14.14 51.70
C PRO A 8 18.84 13.22 50.55
N THR A 9 19.50 13.43 49.39
CA THR A 9 19.81 12.50 48.29
C THR A 9 18.78 12.10 47.21
N THR A 10 19.23 12.32 45.95
CA THR A 10 19.14 11.47 44.72
C THR A 10 17.75 11.29 44.10
N ASP A 11 17.53 11.24 42.79
CA ASP A 11 18.37 10.83 41.68
C ASP A 11 17.72 11.28 40.34
N SER A 12 18.54 11.45 39.31
CA SER A 12 18.17 11.16 37.91
C SER A 12 17.00 11.91 37.27
N GLN A 13 17.28 13.14 36.82
CA GLN A 13 16.64 13.68 35.62
C GLN A 13 17.16 12.85 34.41
N PRO A 14 16.31 12.15 33.63
CA PRO A 14 16.83 11.39 32.49
C PRO A 14 17.43 12.36 31.47
N PRO A 15 18.59 12.02 30.87
CA PRO A 15 19.23 12.88 29.89
C PRO A 15 18.30 13.04 28.68
N THR A 16 18.00 14.30 28.36
CA THR A 16 17.48 14.73 27.05
C THR A 16 18.33 14.10 25.95
N SER A 17 17.81 13.04 25.33
CA SER A 17 18.43 12.41 24.17
C SER A 17 18.28 13.36 22.98
N GLN A 18 19.36 14.10 22.75
CA GLN A 18 19.64 14.83 21.53
C GLN A 18 19.41 13.93 20.30
N GLY A 19 18.59 14.43 19.36
CA GLY A 19 18.80 14.23 17.93
C GLY A 19 18.63 12.82 17.38
N GLN A 20 17.45 12.21 17.55
CA GLN A 20 16.93 11.42 16.44
C GLN A 20 16.20 12.39 15.51
N PRO A 21 16.42 12.36 14.18
CA PRO A 21 15.41 12.86 13.27
C PRO A 21 14.20 11.92 13.48
N GLU A 22 13.31 12.31 14.38
CA GLU A 22 11.94 11.84 14.35
C GLU A 22 11.47 12.23 12.96
N LEU A 23 11.35 11.24 12.07
CA LEU A 23 10.59 11.36 10.84
C LEU A 23 9.16 11.62 11.30
N SER A 24 8.90 12.87 11.70
CA SER A 24 7.57 13.39 11.88
C SER A 24 6.97 13.29 10.49
N LEU A 25 6.22 12.21 10.30
CA LEU A 25 5.42 12.02 9.11
C LEU A 25 4.44 13.18 9.20
N GLN A 26 4.79 14.31 8.58
CA GLN A 26 3.94 15.49 8.46
C GLN A 26 2.73 15.03 7.65
N THR A 27 1.80 14.44 8.38
CA THR A 27 0.55 13.94 7.85
C THR A 27 -0.23 15.21 7.63
N THR A 28 -0.09 15.76 6.41
CA THR A 28 -0.93 16.88 6.01
C THR A 28 -2.37 16.36 6.15
N PRO A 29 -3.21 16.99 6.97
CA PRO A 29 -4.56 16.47 7.25
C PRO A 29 -5.41 16.27 5.98
N ASN A 30 -5.01 16.93 4.89
CA ASN A 30 -5.62 16.86 3.56
C ASN A 30 -4.60 16.48 2.45
N GLY A 31 -3.52 15.80 2.81
CA GLY A 31 -2.53 15.34 1.84
C GLY A 31 -3.15 14.40 0.82
N LYS A 32 -2.92 14.68 -0.47
CA LYS A 32 -3.38 13.81 -1.56
C LYS A 32 -2.50 12.57 -1.67
N LYS A 33 -3.13 11.40 -1.70
CA LYS A 33 -2.46 10.10 -1.79
C LYS A 33 -2.44 9.62 -3.24
N LEU A 34 -1.25 9.46 -3.81
CA LEU A 34 -1.03 9.02 -5.18
C LEU A 34 -0.53 7.57 -5.20
N LEU A 35 -1.13 6.74 -6.06
CA LEU A 35 -0.66 5.40 -6.39
C LEU A 35 -0.03 5.40 -7.80
N SER A 36 1.20 4.95 -7.93
CA SER A 36 1.85 4.74 -9.25
C SER A 36 2.06 3.25 -9.50
N LEU A 37 1.66 2.78 -10.68
CA LEU A 37 1.85 1.41 -11.14
C LEU A 37 2.77 1.40 -12.37
N ASP A 38 3.95 0.83 -12.21
CA ASP A 38 4.94 0.76 -13.28
C ASP A 38 4.53 -0.21 -14.39
N GLY A 39 4.92 0.13 -15.62
CA GLY A 39 4.77 -0.76 -16.77
C GLY A 39 5.84 -1.85 -16.78
N GLY A 40 5.46 -3.10 -17.10
CA GLY A 40 6.42 -4.21 -17.08
C GLY A 40 6.00 -5.47 -17.85
N GLY A 41 4.90 -5.42 -18.60
CA GLY A 41 4.33 -6.61 -19.25
C GLY A 41 3.84 -7.62 -18.20
N VAL A 42 4.16 -8.90 -18.37
CA VAL A 42 3.82 -9.95 -17.39
C VAL A 42 4.37 -9.67 -15.99
N ARG A 43 5.47 -8.91 -15.88
CA ARG A 43 6.03 -8.52 -14.58
C ARG A 43 5.21 -7.44 -13.87
N GLY A 44 4.39 -6.67 -14.59
CA GLY A 44 3.48 -5.70 -13.97
C GLY A 44 2.38 -6.36 -13.12
N TYR A 45 2.15 -7.66 -13.31
CA TYR A 45 1.25 -8.45 -12.48
C TYR A 45 1.73 -8.54 -11.02
N SER A 46 3.05 -8.54 -10.78
CA SER A 46 3.56 -8.57 -9.40
C SER A 46 3.17 -7.31 -8.61
N SER A 47 3.14 -6.14 -9.26
CA SER A 47 2.68 -4.90 -8.63
C SER A 47 1.22 -4.97 -8.19
N VAL A 48 0.36 -5.64 -8.97
CA VAL A 48 -1.04 -5.88 -8.61
C VAL A 48 -1.14 -6.82 -7.41
N LEU A 49 -0.34 -7.90 -7.38
CA LEU A 49 -0.30 -8.82 -6.24
C LEU A 49 0.20 -8.16 -4.96
N ILE A 50 1.24 -7.32 -5.06
CA ILE A 50 1.75 -6.52 -3.94
C ILE A 50 0.65 -5.58 -3.45
N LEU A 51 -0.04 -4.89 -4.36
CA LEU A 51 -1.14 -4.00 -4.00
C LEU A 51 -2.29 -4.75 -3.31
N GLN A 52 -2.64 -5.95 -3.79
CA GLN A 52 -3.62 -6.82 -3.14
C GLN A 52 -3.21 -7.13 -1.70
N ALA A 53 -1.96 -7.58 -1.48
CA ALA A 53 -1.45 -7.87 -0.14
C ALA A 53 -1.50 -6.63 0.78
N ILE A 54 -1.19 -5.45 0.25
CA ILE A 54 -1.32 -4.19 1.01
C ILE A 54 -2.78 -3.92 1.39
N MET A 55 -3.73 -4.10 0.47
CA MET A 55 -5.16 -3.90 0.77
C MET A 55 -5.69 -4.92 1.79
N GLU A 56 -5.17 -6.16 1.78
CA GLU A 56 -5.47 -7.16 2.79
C GLU A 56 -4.94 -6.77 4.18
N GLU A 57 -3.73 -6.19 4.27
CA GLU A 57 -3.21 -5.67 5.53
C GLU A 57 -3.99 -4.45 6.03
N VAL A 58 -4.36 -3.55 5.13
CA VAL A 58 -5.24 -2.41 5.45
C VAL A 58 -6.57 -2.89 6.01
N LYS A 59 -7.19 -3.89 5.39
CA LYS A 59 -8.41 -4.52 5.89
C LYS A 59 -8.22 -5.03 7.33
N LYS A 60 -7.17 -5.82 7.57
CA LYS A 60 -6.88 -6.38 8.90
C LYS A 60 -6.74 -5.28 9.96
N ILE A 61 -6.08 -4.18 9.63
CA ILE A 61 -5.89 -3.05 10.55
C ILE A 61 -7.25 -2.41 10.87
N GLU A 62 -8.06 -2.10 9.85
CA GLU A 62 -9.34 -1.42 10.04
C GLU A 62 -10.39 -2.26 10.76
N THR A 63 -10.34 -3.58 10.60
CA THR A 63 -11.29 -4.51 11.23
C THR A 63 -10.75 -5.10 12.54
N ASN A 64 -9.58 -4.65 13.03
CA ASN A 64 -8.89 -5.27 14.17
C ASN A 64 -8.73 -6.80 14.02
N GLY A 65 -8.47 -7.26 12.80
CA GLY A 65 -8.29 -8.68 12.45
C GLY A 65 -9.58 -9.46 12.21
N GLN A 66 -10.75 -8.83 12.27
CA GLN A 66 -12.04 -9.47 11.99
C GLN A 66 -12.32 -9.50 10.48
N ASP A 67 -13.01 -10.53 10.00
CA ASP A 67 -13.46 -10.56 8.60
C ASP A 67 -14.85 -9.94 8.48
N ASP A 68 -14.94 -8.79 7.82
CA ASP A 68 -16.20 -8.10 7.51
C ASP A 68 -16.79 -8.51 6.14
N GLY A 69 -16.14 -9.46 5.46
CA GLY A 69 -16.53 -9.93 4.13
C GLY A 69 -16.35 -8.91 3.01
N LYS A 70 -15.74 -7.75 3.29
CA LYS A 70 -15.52 -6.68 2.30
C LYS A 70 -14.05 -6.64 1.90
N GLU A 71 -13.81 -6.62 0.58
CA GLU A 71 -12.47 -6.35 0.06
C GLU A 71 -12.24 -4.84 -0.01
N ARG A 72 -11.03 -4.41 0.35
CA ARG A 72 -10.67 -3.00 0.34
C ARG A 72 -10.16 -2.61 -1.05
N LYS A 73 -10.80 -1.61 -1.66
CA LYS A 73 -10.46 -1.17 -3.01
C LYS A 73 -9.46 -0.03 -2.94
N PRO A 74 -8.39 -0.03 -3.75
CA PRO A 74 -7.42 1.06 -3.76
C PRO A 74 -8.04 2.46 -3.99
N CYS A 75 -9.11 2.57 -4.78
CA CYS A 75 -9.81 3.83 -5.02
C CYS A 75 -10.43 4.46 -3.76
N ASP A 76 -10.64 3.69 -2.69
CA ASP A 76 -11.16 4.22 -1.41
C ASP A 76 -10.06 4.87 -0.57
N TYR A 77 -8.78 4.58 -0.86
CA TYR A 77 -7.63 5.02 -0.04
C TYR A 77 -6.74 6.03 -0.73
N PHE A 78 -6.67 6.00 -2.06
CA PHE A 78 -5.83 6.88 -2.87
C PHE A 78 -6.71 7.83 -3.69
N ASP A 79 -6.33 9.11 -3.74
CA ASP A 79 -7.05 10.13 -4.50
C ASP A 79 -6.79 10.02 -6.01
N LEU A 80 -5.63 9.49 -6.39
CA LEU A 80 -5.21 9.40 -7.77
C LEU A 80 -4.40 8.13 -8.00
N CYS A 81 -4.55 7.54 -9.18
CA CYS A 81 -3.67 6.49 -9.67
C CYS A 81 -3.19 6.79 -11.08
N GLY A 82 -1.88 6.57 -11.30
CA GLY A 82 -1.25 6.64 -12.60
C GLY A 82 -0.47 5.36 -12.90
N GLY A 83 -0.27 5.08 -14.18
CA GLY A 83 0.58 3.98 -14.61
C GLY A 83 0.77 3.98 -16.11
N THR A 84 1.77 3.24 -16.60
CA THR A 84 2.08 3.15 -18.03
C THR A 84 1.97 1.71 -18.53
N SER A 85 1.55 1.52 -19.79
CA SER A 85 1.37 0.19 -20.40
C SER A 85 0.45 -0.71 -19.54
N THR A 86 0.94 -1.86 -19.07
CA THR A 86 0.21 -2.76 -18.17
C THR A 86 -0.17 -2.08 -16.85
N GLY A 87 0.64 -1.16 -16.31
CA GLY A 87 0.28 -0.41 -15.10
C GLY A 87 -0.86 0.58 -15.33
N GLY A 88 -0.99 1.12 -16.54
CA GLY A 88 -2.10 2.00 -16.91
C GLY A 88 -3.43 1.24 -17.05
N LEU A 89 -3.40 0.02 -17.60
CA LEU A 89 -4.58 -0.84 -17.63
C LEU A 89 -5.03 -1.23 -16.21
N ALA A 90 -4.08 -1.59 -15.34
CA ALA A 90 -4.37 -1.86 -13.92
C ALA A 90 -4.97 -0.63 -13.23
N ALA A 91 -4.42 0.56 -13.46
CA ALA A 91 -4.95 1.81 -12.92
C ALA A 91 -6.41 2.04 -13.36
N LEU A 92 -6.74 1.81 -14.64
CA LEU A 92 -8.12 1.90 -15.13
C LEU A 92 -9.05 0.89 -14.45
N MET A 93 -8.65 -0.37 -14.32
CA MET A 93 -9.47 -1.39 -13.67
C MET A 93 -9.71 -1.08 -12.19
N LEU A 94 -8.67 -0.70 -11.46
CA LEU A 94 -8.74 -0.44 -10.02
C LEU A 94 -9.46 0.86 -9.68
N PHE A 95 -9.27 1.93 -10.46
CA PHE A 95 -9.78 3.27 -10.11
C PHE A 95 -10.98 3.69 -10.96
N ARG A 96 -10.98 3.39 -12.26
CA ARG A 96 -12.06 3.85 -13.15
C ARG A 96 -13.24 2.89 -13.19
N LEU A 97 -12.97 1.59 -13.06
CA LEU A 97 -13.97 0.52 -12.98
C LEU A 97 -14.25 0.09 -11.53
N GLU A 98 -13.50 0.64 -10.57
CA GLU A 98 -13.63 0.33 -9.13
C GLU A 98 -13.60 -1.18 -8.85
N MET A 99 -12.79 -1.91 -9.60
CA MET A 99 -12.64 -3.36 -9.41
C MET A 99 -11.82 -3.64 -8.16
N ALA A 100 -12.20 -4.70 -7.45
CA ALA A 100 -11.41 -5.19 -6.34
C ALA A 100 -10.08 -5.80 -6.86
N PRO A 101 -8.97 -5.70 -6.11
CA PRO A 101 -7.68 -6.28 -6.50
C PRO A 101 -7.77 -7.74 -6.95
N SER A 102 -8.57 -8.56 -6.26
CA SER A 102 -8.83 -9.95 -6.63
C SER A 102 -9.44 -10.12 -8.04
N ALA A 103 -10.39 -9.27 -8.41
CA ALA A 103 -11.02 -9.31 -9.73
C ALA A 103 -10.06 -8.85 -10.83
N VAL A 104 -9.21 -7.85 -10.54
CA VAL A 104 -8.15 -7.42 -11.46
C VAL A 104 -7.15 -8.55 -11.68
N LYS A 105 -6.76 -9.25 -10.62
CA LYS A 105 -5.90 -10.42 -10.70
C LYS A 105 -6.44 -11.46 -11.68
N THR A 106 -7.71 -11.86 -11.53
CA THR A 106 -8.36 -12.82 -12.44
C THR A 106 -8.40 -12.30 -13.89
N ALA A 107 -8.71 -11.02 -14.10
CA ALA A 107 -8.70 -10.44 -15.44
C ALA A 107 -7.32 -10.52 -16.11
N TYR A 108 -6.22 -10.30 -15.36
CA TYR A 108 -4.86 -10.45 -15.88
C TYR A 108 -4.53 -11.90 -16.25
N GLU A 109 -4.97 -12.87 -15.44
CA GLU A 109 -4.80 -14.30 -15.70
C GLU A 109 -5.54 -14.72 -16.98
N ASP A 110 -6.72 -14.17 -17.25
CA ASP A 110 -7.48 -14.42 -18.48
C ASP A 110 -6.86 -13.77 -19.73
N LEU A 111 -6.20 -12.62 -19.56
CA LEU A 111 -5.58 -11.86 -20.64
C LEU A 111 -4.18 -12.39 -21.02
N ALA A 112 -3.43 -12.94 -20.06
CA ALA A 112 -2.08 -13.47 -20.24
C ALA A 112 -1.95 -14.53 -21.35
N PRO A 113 -2.80 -15.58 -21.44
CA PRO A 113 -2.67 -16.61 -22.46
C PRO A 113 -2.99 -16.11 -23.88
N ARG A 114 -3.83 -15.08 -24.03
CA ARG A 114 -4.19 -14.54 -25.36
C ARG A 114 -3.10 -13.70 -26.01
N SER A 115 -2.36 -12.93 -25.22
CA SER A 115 -1.30 -12.05 -25.75
C SER A 115 -0.06 -12.80 -26.22
N SER A 116 0.28 -13.91 -25.57
CA SER A 116 1.48 -14.71 -25.84
C SER A 116 1.29 -15.75 -26.95
N ALA A 117 0.04 -16.15 -27.25
CA ALA A 117 -0.27 -17.09 -28.33
C ALA A 117 -0.35 -16.44 -29.72
N SER A 118 -0.70 -15.14 -29.81
CA SER A 118 -0.86 -14.46 -31.10
C SER A 118 0.46 -14.18 -31.84
N ALA A 119 1.62 -14.26 -31.16
CA ALA A 119 2.93 -14.01 -31.77
C ALA A 119 3.56 -15.23 -32.47
N ARG A 120 2.94 -16.42 -32.43
CA ARG A 120 3.49 -17.67 -33.00
C ARG A 120 2.79 -18.17 -34.28
N ARG A 121 2.02 -17.34 -34.97
CA ARG A 121 1.25 -17.74 -36.18
C ARG A 121 1.68 -17.12 -37.51
N SER A 122 2.85 -16.47 -37.61
CA SER A 122 3.27 -15.79 -38.84
C SER A 122 4.61 -16.23 -39.45
N THR A 123 5.12 -17.44 -39.18
CA THR A 123 6.35 -17.96 -39.83
C THR A 123 6.21 -19.38 -40.38
N LEU A 124 5.05 -19.71 -40.93
CA LEU A 124 4.88 -20.92 -41.76
C LEU A 124 4.13 -20.51 -43.04
N SER A 125 4.88 -20.03 -44.02
CA SER A 125 4.54 -20.06 -45.45
C SER A 125 5.82 -20.06 -46.27
#